data_AF-A0A1I6R1J4-F1
#
_entry.id   AF-A0A1I6R1J4-F1
#
_cell.length_a   1.000
_cell.length_b   1.000
_cell.length_c   1.000
_cell.angle_alpha   90.00
_cell.angle_beta   90.00
_cell.angle_gamma   90.00
#
_symmetry.space_group_name_H-M   'P 1'
#
loop_
_entity.id
_entity.type
_entity.pdbx_description
1 polymer ?
#
loop_
_entity_poly.entity_id
_entity_poly.type
_entity_poly.pdbx_seq_one_letter_code
_entity_poly.pdbx_strand_id
1 'polypeptide(L)'
;MAVKQTSKIEFIVGLDENKVPEKLNWTANDGAIKNEEAKALLIAVWDHKAKETLRMDLWTKDMPVDEMKQFFHQTLVTMADTFETATNDAKMSATMRDFCDYFAEKLELKKN
;
A
#
# COMPACT_ATOMS: atom_id res chain seq x y z
N MET A 1 11.68 -18.60 18.31
CA MET A 1 11.38 -19.77 17.44
C MET A 1 12.29 -19.70 16.23
N ALA A 2 12.72 -20.84 15.68
CA ALA A 2 13.50 -20.86 14.44
C ALA A 2 12.63 -20.55 13.21
N VAL A 3 13.20 -19.87 12.21
CA VAL A 3 12.55 -19.64 10.92
C VAL A 3 12.32 -21.00 10.25
N LYS A 4 11.06 -21.34 9.97
CA LYS A 4 10.67 -22.63 9.36
C LYS A 4 10.45 -22.54 7.86
N GLN A 5 10.14 -21.34 7.35
CA GLN A 5 9.84 -21.08 5.96
C GLN A 5 10.33 -19.68 5.60
N THR A 6 10.86 -19.54 4.40
CA THR A 6 11.26 -18.26 3.81
C THR A 6 10.41 -18.03 2.57
N SER A 7 9.76 -16.88 2.49
CA SER A 7 9.11 -16.42 1.27
C SER A 7 9.88 -15.26 0.66
N LYS A 8 9.84 -15.15 -0.67
CA LYS A 8 10.40 -14.02 -1.40
C LYS A 8 9.26 -13.20 -2.00
N ILE A 9 9.30 -11.91 -1.73
CA ILE A 9 8.52 -10.90 -2.45
C ILE A 9 9.52 -10.12 -3.30
N GLU A 10 9.25 -10.00 -4.59
CA GLU A 10 10.10 -9.31 -5.56
C GLU A 10 9.30 -8.21 -6.25
N PHE A 11 9.86 -7.02 -6.32
CA PHE A 11 9.33 -5.88 -7.07
C PHE A 11 10.32 -5.53 -8.18
N ILE A 12 9.83 -5.48 -9.41
CA ILE A 12 10.60 -5.10 -10.60
C ILE A 12 10.06 -3.74 -11.06
N VAL A 13 10.93 -2.74 -11.06
CA VAL A 13 10.60 -1.36 -11.43
C VAL A 13 11.33 -1.01 -12.72
N GLY A 14 10.57 -0.81 -13.80
CA GLY A 14 11.07 -0.26 -15.05
C GLY A 14 11.03 1.26 -15.01
N LEU A 15 12.18 1.90 -15.18
CA LEU A 15 12.34 3.36 -15.17
C LEU A 15 12.63 3.88 -16.57
N ASP A 16 12.19 5.11 -16.86
CA ASP A 16 12.61 5.85 -18.05
C ASP A 16 14.00 6.50 -17.88
N GLU A 17 14.45 7.23 -18.89
CA GLU A 17 15.75 7.96 -18.90
C GLU A 17 15.86 9.01 -17.77
N ASN A 18 14.73 9.50 -17.26
CA ASN A 18 14.64 10.47 -16.18
C ASN A 18 14.40 9.83 -14.80
N LYS A 19 14.47 8.49 -14.71
CA LYS A 19 14.20 7.70 -13.50
C LYS A 19 12.75 7.76 -13.03
N VAL A 20 11.80 8.00 -13.94
CA VAL A 20 10.36 7.93 -13.67
C VAL A 20 9.87 6.49 -13.86
N PRO A 21 9.07 5.92 -12.94
CA PRO A 21 8.49 4.59 -13.11
C PRO A 21 7.51 4.51 -14.29
N GLU A 22 7.78 3.60 -15.21
CA GLU A 22 6.94 3.29 -16.38
C GLU A 22 6.25 1.93 -16.23
N LYS A 23 6.92 0.95 -15.60
CA LYS A 23 6.37 -0.39 -15.37
C LYS A 23 6.67 -0.86 -13.96
N LEU A 24 5.68 -1.47 -13.32
CA LEU A 24 5.84 -2.16 -12.05
C LEU A 24 5.33 -3.59 -12.21
N ASN A 25 6.14 -4.55 -11.81
CA ASN A 25 5.73 -5.95 -11.71
C ASN A 25 6.09 -6.46 -10.32
N TRP A 26 5.30 -7.39 -9.79
CA TRP A 26 5.60 -8.01 -8.51
C TRP A 26 5.32 -9.51 -8.50
N THR A 27 6.06 -10.20 -7.66
CA THR A 27 5.95 -11.65 -7.45
C THR A 27 5.94 -11.91 -5.96
N ALA A 28 5.00 -12.74 -5.50
CA ALA A 28 4.93 -13.24 -4.13
C ALA A 28 4.77 -14.75 -4.16
N ASN A 29 5.85 -15.47 -3.84
CA ASN A 29 5.93 -16.93 -4.02
C ASN A 29 4.88 -17.70 -3.20
N ASP A 30 4.50 -17.18 -2.03
CA ASP A 30 3.52 -17.81 -1.15
C ASP A 30 2.07 -17.44 -1.52
N GLY A 31 1.88 -16.41 -2.36
CA GLY A 31 0.57 -15.89 -2.75
C GLY A 31 0.07 -16.36 -4.12
N ALA A 32 0.80 -17.26 -4.79
CA ALA A 32 0.57 -17.66 -6.18
C ALA A 32 0.60 -16.49 -7.20
N ILE A 33 1.20 -15.36 -6.83
CA ILE A 33 1.31 -14.16 -7.66
C ILE A 33 2.67 -14.19 -8.36
N LYS A 34 2.67 -14.22 -9.69
CA LYS A 34 3.89 -14.36 -10.49
C LYS A 34 3.95 -13.31 -11.59
N ASN A 35 4.86 -12.36 -11.43
CA ASN A 35 5.14 -11.28 -12.39
C ASN A 35 3.88 -10.47 -12.78
N GLU A 36 2.97 -10.27 -11.84
CA GLU A 36 1.74 -9.50 -12.08
C GLU A 36 2.07 -8.02 -12.23
N GLU A 37 1.39 -7.37 -13.18
CA GLU A 37 1.54 -5.93 -13.39
C GLU A 37 0.85 -5.15 -12.26
N ALA A 38 1.47 -4.04 -11.87
CA ALA A 38 0.93 -3.10 -10.91
C ALA A 38 1.01 -1.68 -11.47
N LYS A 39 0.09 -0.81 -11.04
CA LYS A 39 0.09 0.61 -11.35
C LYS A 39 0.61 1.47 -10.20
N ALA A 40 0.56 0.96 -8.97
CA ALA A 40 1.10 1.63 -7.79
C ALA A 40 1.57 0.64 -6.73
N LEU A 41 2.45 1.13 -5.87
CA LEU A 41 3.02 0.42 -4.74
C LEU A 41 3.33 1.41 -3.61
N LEU A 42 2.90 1.09 -2.39
CA LEU A 42 3.30 1.78 -1.17
C LEU A 42 3.93 0.75 -0.23
N ILE A 43 5.22 0.92 0.08
CA ILE A 43 5.94 0.06 1.02
C ILE A 43 6.42 0.90 2.19
N ALA A 44 6.13 0.43 3.40
CA ALA A 44 6.68 0.93 4.65
C ALA A 44 7.45 -0.19 5.35
N VAL A 45 8.69 0.08 5.74
CA VAL A 45 9.55 -0.85 6.48
C VAL A 45 9.99 -0.16 7.77
N TRP A 46 9.63 -0.76 8.90
CA TRP A 46 10.05 -0.27 10.21
C TRP A 46 11.52 -0.65 10.47
N ASP A 47 12.39 0.36 10.59
CA ASP A 47 13.75 0.16 11.08
C ASP A 47 13.77 0.24 12.61
N HIS A 48 13.86 -0.91 13.26
CA HIS A 48 13.90 -0.99 14.72
C HIS A 48 15.16 -0.35 15.36
N LYS A 49 16.25 -0.18 14.60
CA LYS A 49 17.49 0.42 15.12
C LYS A 49 17.38 1.94 15.13
N ALA A 50 16.97 2.51 14.00
CA ALA A 50 16.77 3.95 13.86
C ALA A 50 15.45 4.44 14.47
N LYS A 51 14.51 3.52 14.73
CA LYS A 51 13.13 3.80 15.19
C LYS A 51 12.38 4.73 14.23
N GLU A 52 12.50 4.44 12.95
CA GLU A 52 11.84 5.20 11.88
C GLU A 52 11.24 4.28 10.82
N THR A 53 10.44 4.85 9.94
CA THR A 53 9.84 4.14 8.80
C THR A 53 10.56 4.51 7.53
N LEU A 54 11.22 3.53 6.91
CA LEU A 54 11.72 3.64 5.54
C LEU A 54 10.54 3.43 4.60
N ARG A 55 10.42 4.26 3.55
CA ARG A 55 9.29 4.20 2.63
C ARG A 55 9.71 4.21 1.17
N MET A 56 8.90 3.57 0.34
CA MET A 56 9.00 3.61 -1.11
C MET A 56 7.58 3.71 -1.68
N ASP A 57 7.31 4.85 -2.30
CA ASP A 57 6.01 5.18 -2.88
C ASP A 57 6.20 5.33 -4.39
N LEU A 58 5.65 4.40 -5.17
CA LEU A 58 5.78 4.35 -6.62
C LEU A 58 4.41 4.27 -7.28
N TRP A 59 4.28 4.94 -8.43
CA TRP A 59 3.16 4.77 -9.35
C TRP A 59 3.66 4.90 -10.78
N THR A 60 3.01 4.20 -11.71
CA THR A 60 3.28 4.37 -13.13
C THR A 60 2.71 5.71 -13.60
N LYS A 61 3.39 6.31 -14.57
CA LYS A 61 3.01 7.61 -15.13
C LYS A 61 1.59 7.65 -15.71
N ASP A 62 1.09 6.51 -16.18
CA ASP A 62 -0.20 6.37 -16.85
C ASP A 62 -1.37 6.03 -15.92
N MET A 63 -1.13 5.90 -14.61
CA MET A 63 -2.19 5.66 -13.64
C MET A 63 -3.13 6.89 -13.58
N PRO A 64 -4.45 6.73 -13.81
CA PRO A 64 -5.40 7.83 -13.72
C PRO A 64 -5.47 8.41 -12.30
N VAL A 65 -5.66 9.73 -12.20
CA VAL A 65 -5.78 10.44 -10.90
C VAL A 65 -6.91 9.88 -10.04
N ASP A 66 -8.03 9.47 -10.65
CA ASP A 66 -9.15 8.91 -9.89
C ASP A 66 -8.83 7.51 -9.32
N GLU A 67 -8.05 6.70 -10.04
CA GLU A 67 -7.52 5.45 -9.50
C GLU A 67 -6.51 5.70 -8.38
N MET A 68 -5.70 6.76 -8.47
CA MET A 68 -4.79 7.14 -7.38
C MET A 68 -5.57 7.48 -6.10
N LYS A 69 -6.62 8.30 -6.21
CA LYS A 69 -7.49 8.64 -5.07
C LYS A 69 -8.13 7.39 -4.47
N GLN A 70 -8.62 6.49 -5.32
CA GLN A 70 -9.22 5.23 -4.88
C GLN A 70 -8.19 4.34 -4.17
N PHE A 71 -6.97 4.23 -4.71
CA PHE A 71 -5.87 3.48 -4.11
C PHE A 71 -5.54 4.02 -2.71
N PHE A 72 -5.35 5.33 -2.55
CA PHE A 72 -5.11 5.95 -1.25
C PHE A 72 -6.24 5.69 -0.25
N HIS A 73 -7.49 5.86 -0.68
CA HIS A 73 -8.64 5.58 0.19
C HIS A 73 -8.63 4.12 0.69
N GLN A 74 -8.45 3.16 -0.21
CA GLN A 74 -8.41 1.73 0.16
C GLN A 74 -7.23 1.40 1.07
N THR A 75 -6.07 2.02 0.84
CA THR A 75 -4.91 1.88 1.72
C THR A 75 -5.21 2.41 3.12
N LEU A 76 -5.83 3.59 3.24
CA LEU A 76 -6.16 4.19 4.54
C LEU A 76 -7.17 3.34 5.33
N VAL A 77 -8.21 2.81 4.67
CA VAL A 77 -9.16 1.88 5.30
C VAL A 77 -8.44 0.64 5.83
N THR A 78 -7.60 0.02 4.99
CA THR A 78 -6.82 -1.16 5.37
C THR A 78 -5.85 -0.87 6.52
N MET A 79 -5.26 0.33 6.55
CA MET A 79 -4.39 0.77 7.63
C MET A 79 -5.15 0.91 8.95
N ALA A 80 -6.39 1.40 8.93
CA ALA A 80 -7.23 1.45 10.13
C ALA A 80 -7.49 0.06 10.70
N ASP A 81 -7.84 -0.90 9.84
CA ASP A 81 -8.09 -2.29 10.25
C ASP A 81 -6.82 -2.98 10.79
N THR A 82 -5.70 -2.75 10.11
CA THR A 82 -4.39 -3.27 10.53
C THR A 82 -3.97 -2.68 11.87
N PHE A 83 -4.17 -1.37 12.06
CA PHE A 83 -3.86 -0.69 13.31
C PHE A 83 -4.71 -1.21 14.47
N GLU A 84 -6.02 -1.42 14.27
CA GLU A 84 -6.88 -2.01 15.28
C GLU A 84 -6.40 -3.40 15.68
N THR A 85 -6.13 -4.26 14.69
CA THR A 85 -5.68 -5.63 14.93
C THR A 85 -4.32 -5.67 15.67
N ALA A 86 -3.41 -4.74 15.35
CA ALA A 86 -2.08 -4.71 15.93
C ALA A 86 -2.05 -4.13 17.36
N THR A 87 -2.94 -3.18 17.68
CA THR A 87 -2.89 -2.40 18.93
C THR A 87 -4.06 -2.64 19.86
N ASN A 88 -5.14 -3.23 19.36
CA ASN A 88 -6.43 -3.38 20.03
C ASN A 88 -7.08 -2.04 20.43
N ASP A 89 -6.69 -0.92 19.79
CA ASP A 89 -7.27 0.40 20.03
C ASP A 89 -8.46 0.67 19.09
N ALA A 90 -9.63 0.18 19.50
CA ALA A 90 -10.87 0.35 18.74
C ALA A 90 -11.29 1.82 18.60
N LYS A 91 -10.96 2.69 19.57
CA LYS A 91 -11.41 4.09 19.55
C LYS A 91 -10.65 4.90 18.51
N MET A 92 -9.33 4.75 18.46
CA MET A 92 -8.53 5.42 17.45
C MET A 92 -8.83 4.85 16.07
N SER A 93 -9.02 3.53 15.95
CA SER A 93 -9.36 2.88 14.69
C SER A 93 -10.72 3.35 14.14
N ALA A 94 -11.72 3.55 15.00
CA ALA A 94 -13.00 4.16 14.60
C ALA A 94 -12.80 5.57 14.04
N THR A 95 -11.98 6.39 14.69
CA THR A 95 -11.67 7.75 14.21
C THR A 95 -10.96 7.73 12.84
N MET A 96 -10.07 6.75 12.61
CA MET A 96 -9.42 6.57 11.30
C MET A 96 -10.45 6.20 10.22
N ARG A 97 -11.43 5.34 10.54
CA ARG A 97 -12.51 4.97 9.61
C ARG A 97 -13.44 6.14 9.32
N ASP A 98 -13.80 6.94 10.33
CA ASP A 98 -14.59 8.16 10.13
C ASP A 98 -13.89 9.12 9.15
N PHE A 99 -12.56 9.26 9.27
CA PHE A 99 -11.77 10.03 8.31
C PHE A 99 -11.80 9.40 6.90
N CYS A 100 -11.68 8.08 6.78
CA CYS A 100 -11.78 7.40 5.48
C CYS A 100 -13.15 7.63 4.83
N ASP A 101 -14.23 7.58 5.61
CA ASP A 101 -15.58 7.84 5.15
C ASP A 101 -15.75 9.28 4.65
N TYR A 102 -15.23 10.25 5.41
CA TYR A 102 -15.17 11.66 5.01
C TYR A 102 -14.34 11.84 3.72
N PHE A 103 -13.17 11.19 3.63
CA PHE A 103 -12.30 11.24 2.45
C PHE A 103 -13.02 10.71 1.21
N ALA A 104 -13.73 9.59 1.33
CA ALA A 104 -14.52 9.01 0.26
C ALA A 104 -15.67 9.91 -0.19
N GLU A 105 -16.36 10.56 0.76
CA GLU A 105 -17.44 11.50 0.46
C GLU A 105 -16.91 12.72 -0.31
N LYS A 106 -15.85 13.36 0.18
CA LYS A 106 -15.31 14.59 -0.42
C LYS A 106 -14.65 14.38 -1.78
N LEU A 107 -14.22 13.16 -2.07
CA LEU A 107 -13.67 12.80 -3.37
C LEU A 107 -14.66 12.04 -4.25
N GLU A 108 -15.94 11.95 -3.83
CA GLU A 108 -17.02 11.30 -4.57
C GLU A 108 -16.70 9.84 -4.97
N LEU A 109 -15.95 9.12 -4.11
CA LEU A 109 -15.48 7.76 -4.36
C LEU A 109 -16.54 6.68 -4.06
N LYS A 110 -17.58 7.02 -3.31
CA LYS A 110 -18.73 6.15 -3.08
C LYS A 110 -19.68 6.28 -4.27
N LYS A 111 -19.77 5.23 -5.09
CA LYS A 111 -20.88 5.11 -6.04
C LYS A 111 -22.16 4.89 -5.24
N ASN A 112 -23.16 5.74 -5.45
CA ASN A 112 -24.53 5.48 -5.03
C ASN A 112 -25.04 4.15 -5.60
#